data_AF-A0A8J3BRV9-F1
#
_entry.id   AF-A0A8J3BRV9-F1
#
_cell.length_a   1.000
_cell.length_b   1.000
_cell.length_c   1.000
_cell.angle_alpha   90.00
_cell.angle_beta   90.00
_cell.angle_gamma   90.00
#
_symmetry.space_group_name_H-M   'P 1'
#
loop_
_entity.id
_entity.type
_entity.pdbx_description
1 polymer ?
#
loop_
_entity_poly.entity_id
_entity_poly.type
_entity_poly.pdbx_seq_one_letter_code
_entity_poly.pdbx_strand_id
1 'polypeptide(L)'
;MNSRLTRLALVTGTAALALTTTGGPALAAPAPTVAVSPSTGLGDGQVVTVTGAGFTPGKLLAVGQCEMENLHCALDDDLEVTADKSGAFSTRITVRKAYKGTNPKDHTEQAVDCAAQACSIAAVDPADGGDNVEYGVSETLSFS
;
A
#
# COMPACT_ATOMS: atom_id res chain seq x y z
N MET A 1 -28.14 -81.09 -15.06
CA MET A 1 -28.45 -80.09 -16.10
C MET A 1 -29.15 -78.93 -15.41
N ASN A 2 -28.63 -77.72 -15.62
CA ASN A 2 -29.26 -76.39 -15.43
C ASN A 2 -29.04 -75.66 -14.09
N SER A 3 -28.04 -74.77 -14.13
CA SER A 3 -27.70 -73.70 -13.20
C SER A 3 -28.83 -72.71 -12.92
N ARG A 4 -28.91 -72.21 -11.68
CA ARG A 4 -29.36 -70.84 -11.40
C ARG A 4 -28.46 -70.19 -10.34
N LEU A 5 -27.52 -69.38 -10.81
CA LEU A 5 -26.76 -68.39 -10.05
C LEU A 5 -27.68 -67.21 -9.73
N THR A 6 -27.75 -66.73 -8.49
CA THR A 6 -28.38 -65.43 -8.18
C THR A 6 -27.66 -64.70 -7.04
N ARG A 7 -26.76 -63.81 -7.47
CA ARG A 7 -26.45 -62.46 -6.97
C ARG A 7 -26.07 -62.30 -5.48
N LEU A 8 -24.77 -62.32 -5.20
CA LEU A 8 -24.19 -61.57 -4.08
C LEU A 8 -24.35 -60.07 -4.37
N ALA A 9 -25.10 -59.36 -3.53
CA ALA A 9 -25.10 -57.90 -3.51
C ALA A 9 -23.93 -57.44 -2.62
N LEU A 10 -22.93 -56.82 -3.25
CA LEU A 10 -21.85 -56.13 -2.56
C LEU A 10 -22.43 -54.88 -1.88
N VAL A 11 -22.37 -54.83 -0.54
CA VAL A 11 -22.61 -53.60 0.22
C VAL A 11 -21.29 -52.84 0.25
N THR A 12 -21.11 -51.89 -0.66
CA THR A 12 -20.02 -50.90 -0.58
C THR A 12 -20.64 -49.52 -0.32
N GLY A 13 -20.83 -49.20 0.95
CA GLY A 13 -21.18 -47.86 1.40
C GLY A 13 -19.93 -47.16 1.92
N THR A 14 -19.18 -46.47 1.06
CA THR A 14 -18.13 -45.55 1.51
C THR A 14 -18.80 -44.29 2.08
N ALA A 15 -18.75 -44.13 3.40
CA ALA A 15 -19.17 -42.89 4.05
C ALA A 15 -18.18 -41.77 3.67
N ALA A 16 -18.61 -40.86 2.80
CA ALA A 16 -17.86 -39.65 2.50
C ALA A 16 -18.06 -38.65 3.66
N LEU A 17 -17.00 -38.39 4.44
CA LEU A 17 -16.95 -37.26 5.36
C LEU A 17 -16.83 -35.98 4.54
N ALA A 18 -17.94 -35.29 4.34
CA ALA A 18 -17.95 -33.95 3.78
C ALA A 18 -17.35 -32.98 4.83
N LEU A 19 -16.08 -32.61 4.67
CA LEU A 19 -15.47 -31.53 5.44
C LEU A 19 -16.05 -30.20 4.94
N THR A 20 -17.05 -29.68 5.65
CA THR A 20 -17.52 -28.31 5.46
C THR A 20 -16.46 -27.35 6.02
N THR A 21 -15.56 -26.84 5.18
CA THR A 21 -14.68 -25.74 5.56
C THR A 21 -15.52 -24.47 5.66
N THR A 22 -16.05 -24.18 6.84
CA THR A 22 -16.63 -22.86 7.14
C THR A 22 -15.49 -21.85 7.14
N GLY A 23 -15.34 -21.11 6.05
CA GLY A 23 -14.44 -19.96 5.99
C GLY A 23 -14.87 -18.96 7.05
N GLY A 24 -14.07 -18.81 8.10
CA GLY A 24 -14.25 -17.75 9.08
C GLY A 24 -14.09 -16.37 8.44
N PRO A 25 -14.56 -15.30 9.09
CA PRO A 25 -14.38 -13.95 8.56
C PRO A 25 -12.88 -13.68 8.36
N ALA A 26 -12.48 -13.37 7.13
CA ALA A 26 -11.15 -12.86 6.86
C ALA A 26 -11.02 -11.51 7.58
N LEU A 27 -10.17 -11.45 8.60
CA LEU A 27 -9.77 -10.18 9.19
C LEU A 27 -9.03 -9.40 8.09
N ALA A 28 -9.58 -8.26 7.67
CA ALA A 28 -8.89 -7.37 6.74
C ALA A 28 -7.55 -6.97 7.36
N ALA A 29 -6.47 -7.03 6.58
CA ALA A 29 -5.18 -6.53 7.02
C ALA A 29 -5.32 -5.04 7.38
N PRO A 30 -4.62 -4.55 8.43
CA PRO A 30 -4.59 -3.12 8.72
C PRO A 30 -4.05 -2.36 7.52
N ALA A 31 -4.58 -1.16 7.28
CA ALA A 31 -4.10 -0.30 6.20
C ALA A 31 -2.61 0.03 6.38
N PRO A 32 -1.84 0.19 5.28
CA PRO A 32 -0.45 0.64 5.34
C PRO A 32 -0.31 1.97 6.08
N THR A 33 0.80 2.14 6.77
CA THR A 33 1.12 3.38 7.51
C THR A 33 2.44 3.96 7.04
N VAL A 34 2.56 5.28 7.06
CA VAL A 34 3.80 6.01 6.78
C VAL A 34 4.06 7.01 7.91
N ALA A 35 5.30 7.10 8.36
CA ALA A 35 5.74 8.06 9.37
C ALA A 35 7.00 8.78 8.91
N VAL A 36 7.16 10.03 9.36
CA VAL A 36 8.27 10.91 8.96
C VAL A 36 8.94 11.47 10.22
N SER A 37 10.27 11.45 10.25
CA SER A 37 11.05 11.99 11.37
C SER A 37 12.27 12.77 10.87
N PRO A 38 12.42 14.05 11.25
CA PRO A 38 11.40 14.89 11.89
C PRO A 38 10.25 15.22 10.93
N SER A 39 9.05 15.52 11.44
CA SER A 39 7.88 15.95 10.65
C SER A 39 7.51 17.42 10.86
N THR A 40 8.12 18.11 11.83
CA THR A 40 7.84 19.50 12.17
C THR A 40 9.13 20.30 12.31
N GLY A 41 9.01 21.64 12.24
CA GLY A 41 10.17 22.53 12.29
C GLY A 41 11.06 22.39 11.04
N LEU A 42 10.47 22.02 9.91
CA LEU A 42 11.22 21.64 8.70
C LEU A 42 11.73 22.86 7.95
N GLY A 43 12.99 22.81 7.52
CA GLY A 43 13.55 23.74 6.55
C GLY A 43 13.31 23.27 5.11
N ASP A 44 13.33 24.21 4.16
CA ASP A 44 13.36 23.86 2.74
C ASP A 44 14.63 23.08 2.38
N GLY A 45 14.49 21.98 1.65
CA GLY A 45 15.60 21.09 1.28
C GLY A 45 16.10 20.20 2.42
N GLN A 46 15.39 20.13 3.54
CA GLN A 46 15.77 19.26 4.66
C GLN A 46 15.59 17.79 4.29
N VAL A 47 16.56 16.95 4.65
CA VAL A 47 16.44 15.49 4.53
C VAL A 47 15.76 14.93 5.77
N VAL A 48 14.69 14.16 5.57
CA VAL A 48 13.94 13.47 6.63
C VAL A 48 14.01 11.96 6.44
N THR A 49 13.78 11.21 7.52
CA THR A 49 13.62 9.75 7.45
C THR A 49 12.15 9.42 7.30
N VAL A 50 11.83 8.54 6.35
CA VAL A 50 10.48 8.00 6.13
C VAL A 50 10.50 6.52 6.48
N THR A 51 9.52 6.06 7.24
CA THR A 51 9.31 4.65 7.54
C THR A 51 7.90 4.25 7.17
N GLY A 52 7.74 3.09 6.52
CA GLY A 52 6.44 2.52 6.22
C GLY A 52 6.28 1.12 6.79
N ALA A 53 5.04 0.71 7.06
CA ALA A 53 4.70 -0.62 7.56
C ALA A 53 3.31 -1.06 7.08
N GLY A 54 3.09 -2.38 7.01
CA GLY A 54 1.82 -2.96 6.57
C GLY A 54 1.65 -3.03 5.06
N PHE A 55 2.74 -2.79 4.31
CA PHE A 55 2.75 -2.95 2.86
C PHE A 55 2.86 -4.44 2.47
N THR A 56 2.44 -4.81 1.27
CA THR A 56 2.62 -6.15 0.73
C THR A 56 4.11 -6.45 0.59
N PRO A 57 4.64 -7.51 1.23
CA PRO A 57 6.06 -7.84 1.17
C PRO A 57 6.58 -7.99 -0.27
N GLY A 58 7.72 -7.37 -0.56
CA GLY A 58 8.38 -7.43 -1.87
C GLY A 58 7.78 -6.51 -2.94
N LYS A 59 6.75 -5.71 -2.63
CA LYS A 59 6.23 -4.70 -3.56
C LYS A 59 7.17 -3.51 -3.68
N LEU A 60 7.25 -2.98 -4.90
CA LEU A 60 7.88 -1.69 -5.19
C LEU A 60 6.87 -0.59 -4.87
N LEU A 61 7.32 0.47 -4.20
CA LEU A 61 6.51 1.58 -3.76
C LEU A 61 7.17 2.88 -4.23
N ALA A 62 6.40 3.74 -4.89
CA ALA A 62 6.79 5.12 -5.15
C ALA A 62 6.51 5.96 -3.90
N VAL A 63 7.51 6.71 -3.44
CA VAL A 63 7.45 7.54 -2.23
C VAL A 63 7.68 8.99 -2.61
N GLY A 64 6.74 9.89 -2.28
CA GLY A 64 6.82 11.28 -2.69
C GLY A 64 6.15 12.25 -1.73
N GLN A 65 6.57 13.52 -1.79
CA GLN A 65 5.90 14.61 -1.10
C GLN A 65 4.72 15.11 -1.94
N CYS A 66 3.54 15.22 -1.34
CA CYS A 66 2.31 15.63 -2.02
C CYS A 66 1.55 16.67 -1.23
N GLU A 67 0.91 17.58 -1.97
CA GLU A 67 -0.20 18.40 -1.48
C GLU A 67 -1.45 17.52 -1.44
N MET A 68 -2.26 17.60 -0.38
CA MET A 68 -3.27 16.58 -0.10
C MET A 68 -4.70 16.90 -0.59
N GLU A 69 -5.00 18.14 -0.98
CA GLU A 69 -6.31 18.53 -1.52
C GLU A 69 -6.51 18.03 -2.95
N ASN A 70 -5.49 18.24 -3.81
CA ASN A 70 -5.56 17.93 -5.23
C ASN A 70 -4.45 16.95 -5.69
N LEU A 71 -3.66 16.40 -4.76
CA LEU A 71 -2.63 15.39 -5.01
C LEU A 71 -1.53 15.85 -5.97
N HIS A 72 -1.12 17.12 -5.89
CA HIS A 72 0.03 17.63 -6.63
C HIS A 72 1.33 17.22 -5.91
N CYS A 73 2.01 16.23 -6.47
CA CYS A 73 3.20 15.61 -5.89
C CYS A 73 4.49 16.14 -6.54
N ALA A 74 5.58 16.20 -5.77
CA ALA A 74 6.92 16.45 -6.28
C ALA A 74 7.44 15.18 -6.95
N LEU A 75 7.32 15.09 -8.28
CA LEU A 75 7.70 13.91 -9.06
C LEU A 75 9.14 13.97 -9.62
N ASP A 76 9.85 15.07 -9.40
CA ASP A 76 11.17 15.29 -10.02
C ASP A 76 12.29 14.38 -9.46
N ASP A 77 12.06 13.76 -8.30
CA ASP A 77 13.05 12.97 -7.55
C ASP A 77 12.76 11.45 -7.53
N ASP A 78 11.80 10.95 -8.34
CA ASP A 78 11.38 9.53 -8.51
C ASP A 78 12.03 8.56 -7.50
N LEU A 79 11.48 8.54 -6.28
CA LEU A 79 12.01 7.72 -5.18
C LEU A 79 11.19 6.43 -5.07
N GLU A 80 11.83 5.31 -5.35
CA GLU A 80 11.23 3.99 -5.18
C GLU A 80 11.90 3.20 -4.06
N VAL A 81 11.09 2.45 -3.31
CA VAL A 81 11.54 1.52 -2.26
C VAL A 81 10.84 0.18 -2.41
N THR A 82 11.52 -0.90 -2.03
CA THR A 82 10.87 -2.22 -1.96
C THR A 82 10.53 -2.52 -0.51
N ALA A 83 9.26 -2.84 -0.24
CA ALA A 83 8.85 -3.33 1.06
C ALA A 83 9.56 -4.66 1.38
N ASP A 84 10.12 -4.78 2.58
CA ASP A 84 10.84 -5.97 2.99
C ASP A 84 9.89 -7.17 3.24
N LYS A 85 10.44 -8.28 3.73
CA LYS A 85 9.66 -9.50 4.00
C LYS A 85 8.56 -9.31 5.06
N SER A 86 8.64 -8.27 5.87
CA SER A 86 7.64 -7.90 6.87
C SER A 86 6.63 -6.86 6.37
N GLY A 87 6.79 -6.37 5.14
CA GLY A 87 5.96 -5.29 4.61
C GLY A 87 6.38 -3.91 5.10
N ALA A 88 7.64 -3.75 5.50
CA ALA A 88 8.17 -2.50 6.01
C ALA A 88 9.22 -1.89 5.07
N PHE A 89 9.42 -0.58 5.14
CA PHE A 89 10.54 0.09 4.49
C PHE A 89 11.08 1.23 5.36
N SER A 90 12.33 1.63 5.09
CA SER A 90 12.90 2.88 5.60
C SER A 90 13.75 3.54 4.53
N THR A 91 13.54 4.82 4.29
CA THR A 91 14.28 5.61 3.30
C THR A 91 14.47 7.05 3.77
N ARG A 92 15.23 7.83 3.01
CA ARG A 92 15.40 9.26 3.22
C ARG A 92 14.89 10.03 2.00
N ILE A 93 14.17 11.12 2.24
CA ILE A 93 13.67 12.01 1.21
C ILE A 93 14.04 13.45 1.56
N THR A 94 14.31 14.26 0.54
CA THR A 94 14.48 15.71 0.67
C THR A 94 13.10 16.36 0.58
N VAL A 95 12.65 17.01 1.65
CA VAL A 95 11.37 17.73 1.64
C VAL A 95 11.57 19.18 1.21
N ARG A 96 10.59 19.73 0.50
CA ARG A 96 10.62 21.10 -0.02
C ARG A 96 9.45 21.90 0.51
N LYS A 97 9.70 23.14 0.89
CA LYS A 97 8.65 24.06 1.35
C LYS A 97 7.78 24.49 0.17
N ALA A 98 8.38 24.64 -1.01
CA ALA A 98 7.67 24.92 -2.25
C ALA A 98 8.27 24.12 -3.41
N TYR A 99 7.40 23.68 -4.33
CA TYR A 99 7.78 22.91 -5.50
C TYR A 99 6.74 23.04 -6.61
N LYS A 100 7.09 22.61 -7.83
CA LYS A 100 6.13 22.43 -8.92
C LYS A 100 5.54 21.03 -8.78
N GLY A 101 4.31 20.94 -8.30
CA GLY A 101 3.62 19.67 -8.10
C GLY A 101 2.89 19.22 -9.37
N THR A 102 2.86 17.91 -9.60
CA THR A 102 2.13 17.28 -10.70
C THR A 102 1.15 16.28 -10.14
N ASN A 103 -0.10 16.33 -10.58
CA ASN A 103 -1.09 15.32 -10.23
C ASN A 103 -0.81 14.03 -11.04
N PRO A 104 -0.60 12.87 -10.40
CA PRO A 104 -0.22 11.65 -11.10
C PRO A 104 -1.34 11.05 -11.97
N LYS A 105 -2.60 11.46 -11.78
CA LYS A 105 -3.76 10.95 -12.50
C LYS A 105 -4.06 11.73 -13.78
N ASP A 106 -4.05 13.06 -13.72
CA ASP A 106 -4.42 13.92 -14.85
C ASP A 106 -3.26 14.77 -15.41
N HIS A 107 -2.07 14.67 -14.79
CA HIS A 107 -0.84 15.36 -15.17
C HIS A 107 -0.94 16.90 -15.13
N THR A 108 -1.94 17.45 -14.44
CA THR A 108 -2.01 18.89 -14.20
C THR A 108 -0.87 19.34 -13.29
N GLU A 109 -0.30 20.50 -13.58
CA GLU A 109 0.77 21.11 -12.78
C GLU A 109 0.24 22.27 -11.93
N GLN A 110 0.75 22.39 -10.70
CA GLN A 110 0.44 23.48 -9.79
C GLN A 110 1.69 23.88 -9.00
N ALA A 111 1.85 25.17 -8.70
CA ALA A 111 2.80 25.59 -7.67
C ALA A 111 2.26 25.19 -6.29
N VAL A 112 3.03 24.39 -5.55
CA VAL A 112 2.70 23.98 -4.18
C VAL A 112 3.51 24.82 -3.19
N ASP A 113 2.84 25.30 -2.13
CA ASP A 113 3.47 25.95 -0.97
C ASP A 113 2.98 25.27 0.32
N CYS A 114 3.84 24.44 0.91
CA CYS A 114 3.57 23.68 2.12
C CYS A 114 3.52 24.53 3.41
N ALA A 115 3.76 25.84 3.32
CA ALA A 115 3.43 26.78 4.40
C ALA A 115 1.95 27.17 4.41
N ALA A 116 1.29 27.10 3.25
CA ALA A 116 -0.11 27.48 3.06
C ALA A 116 -1.03 26.28 2.80
N GLN A 117 -0.47 25.17 2.31
CA GLN A 117 -1.19 23.97 1.92
C GLN A 117 -0.76 22.77 2.77
N ALA A 118 -1.64 21.79 2.91
CA ALA A 118 -1.34 20.57 3.66
C ALA A 118 -0.46 19.64 2.80
N CYS A 119 0.80 19.49 3.18
CA CYS A 119 1.72 18.57 2.54
C CYS A 119 2.01 17.35 3.43
N SER A 120 2.06 16.16 2.84
CA SER A 120 2.45 14.90 3.50
C SER A 120 3.39 14.08 2.62
N ILE A 121 4.00 13.05 3.17
CA ILE A 121 4.66 11.99 2.40
C ILE A 121 3.65 10.89 2.12
N ALA A 122 3.51 10.50 0.85
CA ALA A 122 2.73 9.35 0.41
C ALA A 122 3.67 8.23 -0.07
N ALA A 123 3.26 6.98 0.14
CA ALA A 123 3.86 5.79 -0.44
C ALA A 123 2.76 4.98 -1.13
N VAL A 124 2.96 4.67 -2.41
CA VAL A 124 1.95 4.04 -3.28
C VAL A 124 2.57 2.92 -4.10
N ASP A 125 1.87 1.81 -4.31
CA ASP A 125 2.25 0.84 -5.33
C ASP A 125 1.94 1.43 -6.74
N PRO A 126 2.95 1.72 -7.58
CA PRO A 126 2.74 2.34 -8.88
C PRO A 126 2.04 1.42 -9.89
N ALA A 127 1.96 0.11 -9.62
CA ALA A 127 1.26 -0.85 -10.47
C ALA A 127 -0.26 -0.89 -10.20
N ASP A 128 -0.72 -0.33 -9.08
CA ASP A 128 -2.11 -0.36 -8.68
C ASP A 128 -2.89 0.83 -9.29
N GLY A 129 -3.24 0.72 -10.57
CA GLY A 129 -4.12 1.68 -11.27
C GLY A 129 -5.62 1.51 -11.00
N GLY A 130 -6.03 0.90 -9.87
CA GLY A 130 -7.44 0.52 -9.59
C GLY A 130 -7.89 0.75 -8.14
N ASP A 131 -9.12 0.35 -7.81
CA ASP A 131 -9.82 0.68 -6.54
C ASP A 131 -9.22 0.08 -5.24
N ASN A 132 -8.09 -0.63 -5.31
CA ASN A 132 -7.42 -1.27 -4.16
C ASN A 132 -5.96 -0.81 -4.03
N VAL A 133 -5.70 0.48 -4.16
CA VAL A 133 -4.34 1.03 -4.03
C VAL A 133 -3.83 0.79 -2.62
N GLU A 134 -2.70 0.09 -2.52
CA GLU A 134 -1.95 0.04 -1.28
C GLU A 134 -1.33 1.43 -1.03
N TYR A 135 -2.00 2.20 -0.18
CA TYR A 135 -1.77 3.64 -0.02
C TYR A 135 -1.45 3.95 1.44
N GLY A 136 -0.26 4.48 1.69
CA GLY A 136 0.13 4.98 2.99
C GLY A 136 0.44 6.47 2.94
N VAL A 137 -0.04 7.24 3.91
CA VAL A 137 0.25 8.67 4.06
C VAL A 137 0.74 8.99 5.46
N SER A 138 1.69 9.92 5.53
CA SER A 138 2.13 10.48 6.79
C SER A 138 1.16 11.54 7.32
N GLU A 139 1.35 11.88 8.59
CA GLU A 139 0.88 13.15 9.14
C GLU A 139 1.39 14.34 8.31
N THR A 140 0.69 15.48 8.43
CA THR A 140 1.05 16.72 7.73
C THR A 140 2.41 17.23 8.20
N LEU A 141 3.28 17.51 7.24
CA LEU A 141 4.58 18.13 7.44
C LEU A 141 4.41 19.59 7.85
N SER A 142 5.17 20.04 8.84
CA SER A 142 5.16 21.45 9.29
C SER A 142 6.50 22.12 9.04
N PHE A 143 6.52 23.10 8.13
CA PHE A 143 7.69 23.89 7.79
C PHE A 143 7.83 25.13 8.70
N SER A 144 9.07 25.55 8.98
CA SER A 144 9.41 26.80 9.70
C SER A 144 9.48 28.02 8.80
#